data_AF-A0A7S0U8Z2-F1
#
_entry.id   AF-A0A7S0U8Z2-F1
#
_cell.length_a   1.000
_cell.length_b   1.000
_cell.length_c   1.000
_cell.angle_alpha   90.00
_cell.angle_beta   90.00
_cell.angle_gamma   90.00
#
_symmetry.space_group_name_H-M   'P 1'
#
loop_
_entity.id
_entity.type
_entity.pdbx_description
1 polymer ?
#
loop_
_entity_poly.entity_id
_entity_poly.type
_entity_poly.pdbx_seq_one_letter_code
_entity_poly.pdbx_strand_id
1 'polypeptide(L)'
;VITNKLKMDVCFGNSKLIDTCVEPYAISFSFYSKKEIHHLSLVEIICPIFFDKKGFSILGGLCDLRMGVTSKKDVCVSCRGNYLTCPGHFGHVDLIIPIKNPMLKNLFVNILKAKCNYCNLFRISNWRTKLFFFKFFHLDWVLFLKKKLQKKFQVFKKFFEFKGKNSEK
;
A
#
# COMPACT_ATOMS: atom_id res chain seq x y z
N VAL A 1 -12.08 17.57 -2.79
CA VAL A 1 -10.97 17.70 -3.74
C VAL A 1 -9.72 18.09 -2.97
N ILE A 2 -9.00 17.10 -2.45
CA ILE A 2 -7.59 17.21 -2.06
C ILE A 2 -7.00 15.90 -2.55
N THR A 3 -6.66 15.87 -3.83
CA THR A 3 -5.87 14.79 -4.42
C THR A 3 -4.46 14.92 -3.86
N ASN A 4 -4.26 14.45 -2.64
CA ASN A 4 -2.93 14.00 -2.24
C ASN A 4 -2.65 12.78 -3.12
N LYS A 5 -2.10 13.10 -4.28
CA LYS A 5 -1.33 12.22 -5.14
C LYS A 5 -0.14 11.80 -4.28
N LEU A 6 -0.39 10.93 -3.30
CA LEU A 6 0.64 10.11 -2.68
C LEU A 6 1.08 9.22 -3.84
N LYS A 7 2.00 9.76 -4.64
CA LYS A 7 2.90 8.94 -5.43
C LYS A 7 3.39 7.90 -4.44
N MET A 8 3.06 6.66 -4.71
CA MET A 8 3.72 5.55 -4.07
C MET A 8 5.17 5.68 -4.56
N ASP A 9 5.99 6.40 -3.79
CA ASP A 9 7.39 6.69 -4.09
C ASP A 9 8.22 5.41 -3.87
N VAL A 10 7.82 4.31 -4.51
CA VAL A 10 8.71 3.22 -4.91
C VAL A 10 8.06 2.58 -6.14
N CYS A 11 8.20 3.22 -7.31
CA CYS A 11 8.39 2.39 -8.48
C CYS A 11 9.61 1.52 -8.15
N PHE A 12 9.54 0.19 -8.28
CA PHE A 12 10.74 -0.65 -8.32
C PHE A 12 11.55 -0.28 -9.59
N GLY A 13 12.08 0.93 -9.61
CA GLY A 13 13.04 1.42 -10.57
C GLY A 13 14.38 0.87 -10.16
N ASN A 14 14.98 0.06 -11.05
CA ASN A 14 16.30 -0.54 -10.95
C ASN A 14 16.73 -0.98 -9.54
N SER A 15 16.54 -2.27 -9.25
CA SER A 15 17.07 -2.99 -8.07
C SER A 15 18.58 -2.88 -7.82
N LYS A 16 19.32 -2.11 -8.64
CA LYS A 16 20.75 -1.87 -8.52
C LYS A 16 21.12 -0.59 -7.76
N LEU A 17 20.16 0.29 -7.45
CA LEU A 17 20.40 1.53 -6.69
C LEU A 17 19.45 1.59 -5.50
N ILE A 18 19.63 0.69 -4.54
CA ILE A 18 19.09 0.92 -3.20
C ILE A 18 20.09 1.87 -2.55
N ASP A 19 19.77 3.15 -2.48
CA ASP A 19 20.54 4.10 -1.67
C ASP A 19 20.50 3.59 -0.22
N THR A 20 21.56 2.90 0.21
CA THR A 20 21.72 2.37 1.58
C THR A 20 21.75 3.48 2.65
N CYS A 21 21.67 4.74 2.22
CA CYS A 21 21.65 5.92 3.06
C CYS A 21 20.22 6.36 3.46
N VAL A 22 19.17 5.72 2.96
CA VAL A 22 17.78 6.11 3.25
C VAL A 22 17.20 5.26 4.38
N GLU A 23 17.10 5.85 5.57
CA GLU A 23 16.41 5.23 6.72
C GLU A 23 14.90 5.50 6.66
N PRO A 24 14.04 4.47 6.74
CA PRO A 24 12.59 4.67 6.75
C PRO A 24 12.14 5.37 8.04
N TYR A 25 11.58 6.58 7.90
CA TYR A 25 11.15 7.40 9.05
C TYR A 25 9.79 6.98 9.64
N ALA A 26 8.85 6.52 8.81
CA ALA A 26 7.51 6.16 9.23
C ALA A 26 6.86 5.15 8.27
N ILE A 27 5.93 4.34 8.80
CA ILE A 27 5.14 3.38 8.04
C ILE A 27 3.66 3.79 8.12
N SER A 28 2.98 3.80 6.98
CA SER A 28 1.55 4.06 6.88
C SER A 28 0.80 2.84 6.34
N PHE A 29 -0.31 2.50 6.97
CA PHE A 29 -1.19 1.42 6.52
C PHE A 29 -2.34 2.00 5.68
N SER A 30 -2.59 1.38 4.53
CA SER A 30 -3.71 1.71 3.64
C SER A 30 -4.10 0.49 2.81
N PHE A 31 -5.23 0.57 2.11
CA PHE A 31 -5.66 -0.46 1.16
C PHE A 31 -5.32 -0.05 -0.25
N TYR A 32 -4.92 -1.01 -1.09
CA TYR A 32 -4.75 -0.77 -2.51
C TYR A 32 -6.10 -0.54 -3.20
N SER A 33 -6.16 0.50 -4.02
CA SER A 33 -7.27 0.75 -4.94
C SER A 33 -7.14 -0.14 -6.18
N LYS A 34 -8.26 -0.43 -6.86
CA LYS A 34 -8.26 -1.23 -8.11
C LYS A 34 -7.25 -0.69 -9.12
N LYS A 35 -7.16 0.64 -9.27
CA LYS A 35 -6.22 1.31 -10.19
C LYS A 35 -4.76 1.08 -9.80
N GLU A 36 -4.43 1.14 -8.52
CA GLU A 36 -3.06 0.88 -8.03
C GLU A 36 -2.66 -0.58 -8.25
N ILE A 37 -3.59 -1.53 -8.02
CA ILE A 37 -3.34 -2.96 -8.28
C ILE A 37 -3.03 -3.18 -9.77
N HIS A 38 -3.84 -2.64 -10.69
CA HIS A 38 -3.56 -2.77 -12.13
C HIS A 38 -2.25 -2.09 -12.54
N HIS A 39 -1.90 -0.95 -11.94
CA HIS A 39 -0.65 -0.27 -12.24
C HIS A 39 0.58 -1.04 -11.72
N LEU A 40 0.45 -1.70 -10.56
CA LEU A 40 1.52 -2.53 -9.99
C LEU A 40 1.64 -3.89 -10.68
N SER A 41 0.54 -4.39 -11.22
CA SER A 41 0.49 -5.73 -11.79
C SER A 41 0.95 -5.75 -13.25
N LEU A 42 1.76 -6.74 -13.58
CA LEU A 42 2.23 -6.99 -14.96
C LEU A 42 1.37 -8.01 -15.71
N VAL A 43 0.59 -8.80 -14.98
CA VAL A 43 -0.13 -9.96 -15.52
C VAL A 43 -1.49 -10.08 -14.88
N GLU A 44 -2.51 -10.27 -15.72
CA GLU A 44 -3.81 -10.78 -15.30
C GLU A 44 -3.78 -12.32 -15.33
N ILE A 45 -4.14 -12.93 -14.20
CA ILE A 45 -4.18 -14.39 -14.04
C ILE A 45 -5.59 -14.87 -14.41
N ILE A 46 -5.68 -15.65 -15.48
CA ILE A 46 -6.93 -16.13 -16.06
C ILE A 46 -7.05 -17.65 -15.88
N CYS A 47 -5.91 -18.35 -15.90
CA CYS A 47 -5.85 -19.80 -15.84
C CYS A 47 -5.41 -20.27 -14.44
N PRO A 48 -6.14 -21.19 -13.79
CA PRO A 48 -5.76 -21.73 -12.48
C PRO A 48 -4.68 -22.83 -12.59
N ILE A 49 -4.24 -23.20 -13.79
CA ILE A 49 -3.26 -24.26 -14.00
C ILE A 49 -1.85 -23.70 -13.83
N PHE A 50 -0.99 -24.45 -13.13
CA PHE A 50 0.40 -24.06 -12.87
C PHE A 50 1.31 -24.35 -14.07
N PHE A 51 1.33 -25.60 -14.54
CA PHE A 51 2.18 -26.07 -15.63
C PHE A 51 1.38 -26.91 -16.62
N ASP A 52 1.78 -26.87 -17.89
CA ASP A 52 1.26 -27.77 -18.92
C ASP A 52 1.80 -29.21 -18.71
N LYS A 53 1.24 -30.19 -19.42
CA LYS A 53 1.66 -31.60 -19.39
C LYS A 53 3.15 -31.81 -19.66
N LYS A 54 3.77 -30.87 -20.37
CA LYS A 54 5.20 -30.86 -20.70
C LYS A 54 6.09 -30.21 -19.61
N GLY A 55 5.49 -29.67 -18.55
CA GLY A 55 6.20 -29.00 -17.46
C GLY A 55 6.52 -27.51 -17.71
N PHE A 56 6.05 -26.93 -18.81
CA PHE A 56 6.21 -25.50 -19.10
C PHE A 56 5.13 -24.66 -18.41
N SER A 57 5.49 -23.44 -18.04
CA SER A 57 4.54 -22.46 -17.52
C SER A 57 3.60 -21.96 -18.61
N ILE A 58 2.36 -21.71 -18.21
CA ILE A 58 1.28 -21.26 -19.10
C ILE A 58 1.14 -19.74 -18.97
N LEU A 59 0.94 -19.05 -20.11
CA LEU A 59 0.65 -17.62 -20.11
C LEU A 59 -0.69 -17.34 -19.44
N GLY A 60 -0.70 -16.37 -18.52
CA GLY A 60 -1.89 -16.07 -17.69
C GLY A 60 -2.19 -17.15 -16.65
N GLY A 61 -1.27 -18.11 -16.44
CA GLY A 61 -1.32 -19.08 -15.35
C GLY A 61 -0.72 -18.54 -14.05
N LEU A 62 -0.83 -19.32 -12.98
CA LEU A 62 -0.25 -18.97 -11.67
C LEU A 62 1.29 -18.91 -11.67
N CYS A 63 1.95 -19.65 -12.57
CA CYS A 63 3.41 -19.66 -12.72
C CYS A 63 3.89 -18.93 -13.99
N ASP A 64 3.16 -17.90 -14.44
CA ASP A 64 3.55 -17.10 -15.61
C ASP A 64 4.97 -16.50 -15.42
N LEU A 65 5.85 -16.69 -16.40
CA LEU A 65 7.26 -16.24 -16.36
C LEU A 65 7.41 -14.71 -16.26
N ARG A 66 6.34 -13.95 -16.52
CA ARG A 66 6.31 -12.49 -16.32
C ARG A 66 6.19 -12.10 -14.85
N MET A 67 5.70 -12.98 -13.98
CA MET A 67 5.62 -12.76 -12.53
C MET A 67 6.92 -13.17 -11.81
N GLY A 68 7.77 -13.93 -12.48
CA GLY A 68 9.04 -14.42 -11.95
C GLY A 68 9.34 -15.82 -12.46
N VAL A 69 10.52 -16.34 -12.13
CA VAL A 69 10.93 -17.70 -12.52
C VAL A 69 11.15 -18.57 -11.30
N THR A 70 10.69 -19.81 -11.36
CA THR A 70 10.88 -20.81 -10.31
C THR A 70 12.06 -21.74 -10.61
N SER A 71 12.44 -21.86 -11.89
CA SER A 71 13.48 -22.79 -12.34
C SER A 71 14.75 -22.05 -12.74
N LYS A 72 15.92 -22.64 -12.45
CA LYS A 72 17.23 -22.03 -12.76
C LYS A 72 17.52 -21.87 -14.26
N LYS A 73 16.85 -22.66 -15.09
CA LYS A 73 17.00 -22.65 -16.56
C LYS A 73 16.19 -21.53 -17.22
N ASP A 74 15.16 -21.06 -16.54
CA ASP A 74 14.22 -20.09 -17.10
C ASP A 74 14.64 -18.68 -16.72
N VAL A 75 14.30 -17.73 -17.59
CA VAL A 75 14.59 -16.30 -17.41
C VAL A 75 13.28 -15.53 -17.36
N CYS A 76 13.17 -14.59 -16.43
CA CYS A 76 11.95 -13.80 -16.26
C CYS A 76 11.71 -12.94 -17.50
N VAL A 77 10.50 -13.02 -18.06
CA VAL A 77 10.16 -12.28 -19.29
C VAL A 77 10.12 -10.76 -19.03
N SER A 78 9.74 -10.35 -17.82
CA SER A 78 9.57 -8.94 -17.45
C SER A 78 10.88 -8.23 -17.13
N CYS A 79 11.68 -8.77 -16.20
CA CYS A 79 12.94 -8.15 -15.76
C CYS A 79 14.21 -8.75 -16.38
N ARG A 80 14.08 -9.84 -17.15
CA ARG A 80 15.21 -10.61 -17.71
C ARG A 80 16.20 -11.14 -16.66
N GLY A 81 15.78 -11.20 -15.40
CA GLY A 81 16.53 -11.79 -14.31
C GLY A 81 16.39 -13.30 -14.25
N ASN A 82 17.44 -13.97 -13.79
CA ASN A 82 17.44 -15.39 -13.44
C ASN A 82 16.77 -15.61 -12.07
N TYR A 83 16.60 -16.88 -11.68
CA TYR A 83 16.03 -17.31 -10.39
C TYR A 83 16.59 -16.58 -9.15
N LEU A 84 17.88 -16.27 -9.13
CA LEU A 84 18.52 -15.59 -7.98
C LEU A 84 18.39 -14.07 -8.01
N THR A 85 18.22 -13.48 -9.18
CA THR A 85 18.28 -12.02 -9.38
C THR A 85 16.91 -11.37 -9.54
N CYS A 86 15.90 -12.16 -9.89
CA CYS A 86 14.54 -11.66 -10.09
C CYS A 86 13.89 -11.37 -8.73
N PRO A 87 13.42 -10.12 -8.47
CA PRO A 87 12.73 -9.79 -7.22
C PRO A 87 11.31 -10.37 -7.14
N GLY A 88 10.77 -10.80 -8.28
CA GLY A 88 9.36 -11.16 -8.44
C GLY A 88 8.50 -9.94 -8.80
N HIS A 89 7.39 -10.20 -9.47
CA HIS A 89 6.46 -9.17 -9.95
C HIS A 89 5.02 -9.55 -9.61
N PHE A 90 4.19 -8.53 -9.41
CA PHE A 90 2.81 -8.74 -9.02
C PHE A 90 1.94 -9.16 -10.21
N GLY A 91 1.13 -10.21 -9.99
CA GLY A 91 -0.04 -10.52 -10.78
C GLY A 91 -1.31 -10.06 -10.08
N HIS A 92 -2.42 -9.98 -10.81
CA HIS A 92 -3.74 -9.78 -10.24
C HIS A 92 -4.73 -10.76 -10.86
N VAL A 93 -5.75 -11.12 -10.09
CA VAL A 93 -6.92 -11.86 -10.56
C VAL A 93 -8.08 -10.87 -10.57
N ASP A 94 -8.61 -10.57 -11.74
CA ASP A 94 -9.74 -9.65 -11.84
C ASP A 94 -11.04 -10.40 -11.56
N LEU A 95 -11.65 -10.09 -10.40
CA LEU A 95 -12.90 -10.70 -9.99
C LEU A 95 -14.06 -10.02 -10.70
N ILE A 96 -14.89 -10.82 -11.37
CA ILE A 96 -16.09 -10.35 -12.07
C ILE A 96 -17.09 -9.70 -11.09
N ILE A 97 -17.15 -10.22 -9.86
CA ILE A 97 -18.06 -9.77 -8.81
C ILE A 97 -17.24 -9.24 -7.63
N PRO A 98 -17.60 -8.07 -7.06
CA PRO A 98 -16.92 -7.55 -5.88
C PRO A 98 -17.17 -8.45 -4.66
N ILE A 99 -16.13 -9.11 -4.18
CA ILE A 99 -16.17 -9.94 -2.97
C ILE A 99 -15.75 -9.10 -1.76
N LYS A 100 -16.49 -9.24 -0.65
CA LYS A 100 -16.19 -8.53 0.60
C LYS A 100 -14.92 -9.11 1.23
N ASN A 101 -13.99 -8.25 1.65
CA ASN A 101 -12.81 -8.68 2.40
C ASN A 101 -13.26 -9.27 3.77
N PRO A 102 -12.98 -10.56 4.06
CA PRO A 102 -13.38 -11.20 5.31
C PRO A 102 -12.79 -10.50 6.55
N MET A 103 -11.60 -9.90 6.45
CA MET A 103 -10.97 -9.18 7.57
C MET A 103 -11.74 -7.90 7.95
N LEU A 104 -12.49 -7.31 7.01
CA LEU A 104 -13.30 -6.11 7.23
C LEU A 104 -14.77 -6.43 7.52
N LYS A 105 -15.14 -7.71 7.60
CA LYS A 105 -16.53 -8.16 7.77
C LYS A 105 -17.18 -7.54 9.00
N ASN A 106 -16.50 -7.55 10.15
CA ASN A 106 -17.04 -7.04 11.40
C ASN A 106 -17.28 -5.53 11.35
N LEU A 107 -16.31 -4.77 10.81
CA LEU A 107 -16.44 -3.33 10.62
C LEU A 107 -17.61 -3.00 9.69
N PHE A 108 -17.72 -3.71 8.57
CA PHE A 108 -18.79 -3.53 7.61
C PHE A 108 -20.17 -3.79 8.21
N VAL A 109 -20.33 -4.89 8.98
CA VAL A 109 -21.58 -5.20 9.68
C VAL A 109 -21.93 -4.10 10.69
N ASN A 110 -20.96 -3.59 11.43
CA ASN A 110 -21.20 -2.51 12.41
C ASN A 110 -21.68 -1.22 11.73
N ILE A 111 -21.08 -0.86 10.59
CA ILE A 111 -21.50 0.31 9.80
C ILE A 111 -22.92 0.12 9.26
N LEU A 112 -23.25 -1.07 8.72
CA LEU A 112 -24.59 -1.37 8.23
C LEU A 112 -25.64 -1.32 9.35
N LYS A 113 -25.33 -1.83 10.55
CA LYS A 113 -26.23 -1.74 11.71
C LYS A 113 -26.47 -0.29 12.16
N ALA A 114 -25.44 0.56 12.07
CA ALA A 114 -25.52 1.96 12.44
C ALA A 114 -26.25 2.83 11.41
N LYS A 115 -26.28 2.40 10.14
CA LYS A 115 -26.97 3.07 9.04
C LYS A 115 -28.44 2.64 8.96
N CYS A 116 -29.32 3.54 8.57
CA CYS A 116 -30.69 3.23 8.19
C CYS A 116 -30.75 2.85 6.71
N ASN A 117 -31.35 1.69 6.38
CA ASN A 117 -31.42 1.20 5.01
C ASN A 117 -32.39 1.97 4.11
N TYR A 118 -33.31 2.75 4.70
CA TYR A 118 -34.29 3.55 3.94
C TYR A 118 -33.74 4.93 3.57
N CYS A 119 -33.32 5.71 4.57
CA CYS A 119 -32.85 7.09 4.33
C CYS A 119 -31.34 7.20 4.08
N ASN A 120 -30.60 6.10 4.17
CA ASN A 120 -29.15 6.05 4.05
C ASN A 120 -28.34 6.90 5.05
N LEU A 121 -28.99 7.49 6.06
CA LEU A 121 -28.36 8.23 7.15
C LEU A 121 -28.02 7.31 8.32
N PHE A 122 -27.14 7.76 9.20
CA PHE A 122 -26.93 7.08 10.48
C PHE A 122 -28.18 7.19 11.34
N ARG A 123 -28.46 6.16 12.15
CA ARG A 123 -29.59 6.11 13.09
C ARG A 123 -29.46 7.10 14.25
N ILE A 124 -28.30 7.74 14.38
CA ILE A 124 -28.02 8.79 15.35
C ILE A 124 -28.60 10.11 14.84
N SER A 125 -29.10 10.96 15.76
CA SER A 125 -29.61 12.28 15.40
C SER A 125 -28.58 13.13 14.66
N ASN A 126 -29.01 13.88 13.65
CA ASN A 126 -28.12 14.67 12.79
C ASN A 126 -27.20 15.64 13.57
N TRP A 127 -27.69 16.23 14.66
CA TRP A 127 -26.88 17.12 15.51
C TRP A 127 -25.74 16.37 16.22
N ARG A 128 -26.00 15.14 16.71
CA ARG A 128 -24.98 14.31 17.37
C ARG A 128 -23.92 13.87 16.38
N THR A 129 -24.34 13.46 15.18
CA THR A 129 -23.41 13.06 14.10
C THR A 129 -22.46 14.21 13.75
N LYS A 130 -22.98 15.44 13.61
CA LYS A 130 -22.15 16.65 13.40
C LYS A 130 -21.20 16.90 14.58
N LEU A 131 -21.69 16.80 15.82
CA LEU A 131 -20.85 16.98 17.00
C LEU A 131 -19.69 15.96 17.07
N PHE A 132 -19.95 14.69 16.79
CA PHE A 132 -18.91 13.66 16.72
C PHE A 132 -17.90 13.94 15.61
N PHE A 133 -18.38 14.37 14.44
CA PHE A 133 -17.51 14.76 13.34
C PHE A 133 -16.57 15.92 13.73
N PHE A 134 -17.09 16.98 14.36
CA PHE A 134 -16.27 18.09 14.84
C PHE A 134 -15.28 17.68 15.93
N LYS A 135 -15.70 16.83 16.88
CA LYS A 135 -14.79 16.30 17.90
C LYS A 135 -13.66 15.47 17.28
N PHE A 136 -13.98 14.61 16.32
CA PHE A 136 -13.01 13.78 15.61
C PHE A 136 -12.04 14.64 14.80
N PHE A 137 -12.55 15.61 14.04
CA PHE A 137 -11.73 16.55 13.27
C PHE A 137 -10.81 17.38 14.17
N HIS A 138 -11.30 17.82 15.34
CA HIS A 138 -10.48 18.52 16.32
C HIS A 138 -9.38 17.61 16.90
N LEU A 139 -9.69 16.36 17.23
CA LEU A 139 -8.70 15.37 17.68
C LEU A 139 -7.61 15.13 16.62
N ASP A 140 -8.00 14.94 15.36
CA ASP A 140 -7.07 14.78 14.24
C ASP A 140 -6.21 16.03 14.05
N TRP A 141 -6.80 17.22 14.16
CA TRP A 141 -6.08 18.49 14.08
C TRP A 141 -5.07 18.64 15.22
N VAL A 142 -5.44 18.28 16.45
CA VAL A 142 -4.54 18.29 17.61
C VAL A 142 -3.40 17.28 17.44
N LEU A 143 -3.69 16.08 16.95
CA LEU A 143 -2.67 15.07 16.64
C LEU A 143 -1.73 15.53 15.51
N PHE A 144 -2.28 16.19 14.49
CA PHE A 144 -1.53 16.78 13.40
C PHE A 144 -0.58 17.89 13.88
N LEU A 145 -1.06 18.80 14.75
CA LEU A 145 -0.23 19.85 15.35
C LEU A 145 0.88 19.24 16.23
N LYS A 146 0.57 18.22 17.04
CA LYS A 146 1.58 17.51 17.84
C LYS A 146 2.66 16.87 16.95
N LYS A 147 2.28 16.20 15.85
CA LYS A 147 3.25 15.63 14.89
C LYS A 147 4.11 16.70 14.23
N LYS A 148 3.55 17.87 13.89
CA LYS A 148 4.29 18.99 13.27
C LYS A 148 5.27 19.63 14.25
N LEU A 149 4.86 19.81 15.50
CA LEU A 149 5.71 20.29 16.58
C LEU A 149 6.84 19.30 16.90
N GLN A 150 6.54 18.00 17.02
CA GLN A 150 7.56 16.97 17.22
C GLN A 150 8.58 16.91 16.07
N LYS A 151 8.14 16.99 14.81
CA LYS A 151 9.06 17.07 13.66
C LYS A 151 9.97 18.30 13.73
N LYS A 152 9.40 19.48 14.05
CA LYS A 152 10.22 20.68 14.27
C LYS A 152 11.22 20.46 15.41
N PHE A 153 10.77 19.92 16.54
CA PHE A 153 11.62 19.69 17.70
C PHE A 153 12.74 18.68 17.43
N GLN A 154 12.47 17.62 16.65
CA GLN A 154 13.47 16.62 16.25
C GLN A 154 14.52 17.23 15.30
N VAL A 155 14.11 18.07 14.34
CA VAL A 155 15.02 18.79 13.44
C VAL A 155 15.86 19.81 14.22
N PHE A 156 15.25 20.55 15.15
CA PHE A 156 15.96 21.47 16.03
C PHE A 156 16.95 20.75 16.96
N LYS A 157 16.59 19.57 17.49
CA LYS A 157 17.48 18.75 18.31
C LYS A 157 18.68 18.24 17.51
N LYS A 158 18.46 17.71 16.30
CA LYS A 158 19.55 17.32 15.38
C LYS A 158 20.44 18.52 15.00
N PHE A 159 19.86 19.72 14.84
CA PHE A 159 20.61 20.94 14.54
C PHE A 159 21.51 21.39 15.72
N PHE A 160 21.03 21.30 16.96
CA PHE A 160 21.82 21.60 18.15
C PHE A 160 22.90 20.53 18.43
N GLU A 161 22.61 19.25 18.23
CA GLU A 161 23.59 18.16 18.32
C GLU A 161 24.72 18.30 17.27
N PHE A 162 24.42 18.87 16.10
CA PHE A 162 25.42 19.15 15.07
C PHE A 162 26.32 20.36 15.43
N LYS A 163 25.76 21.37 16.11
CA LYS A 163 26.50 22.58 16.50
C LYS A 163 27.45 22.36 17.68
N GLY A 164 27.08 21.48 18.62
CA GLY A 164 27.94 21.10 19.76
C GLY A 164 29.18 20.28 19.37
N LYS A 165 29.19 19.61 18.21
CA LYS A 165 30.36 18.86 17.71
C LYS A 165 31.38 19.72 16.95
N ASN A 166 31.01 20.94 16.57
CA ASN A 166 31.90 21.87 15.83
C ASN A 166 32.50 22.98 16.71
N SER A 167 32.26 22.96 18.02
CA SER A 167 32.83 23.91 19.00
C SER A 167 33.93 23.30 19.89
N GLU A 168 34.30 22.04 19.67
CA GLU A 168 35.39 21.32 20.37
C GLU A 168 36.59 21.02 19.45
N LYS A 169 36.78 21.81 18.39
CA LYS A 169 37.99 21.80 17.56
C LYS A 169 38.62 23.19 17.50
#